data_AF-A0AAE3GUS5-F1
#
_entry.id   AF-A0AAE3GUS5-F1
#
_cell.length_a   1.000
_cell.length_b   1.000
_cell.length_c   1.000
_cell.angle_alpha   90.00
_cell.angle_beta   90.00
_cell.angle_gamma   90.00
#
_symmetry.space_group_name_H-M   'P 1'
#
loop_
_entity.id
_entity.type
_entity.pdbx_description
1 polymer ?
#
loop_
_entity_poly.entity_id
_entity_poly.type
_entity_poly.pdbx_seq_one_letter_code
_entity_poly.pdbx_strand_id
1 'polypeptide(L)'
;MSPESIKTEDITNYASAVMAIEPRRQEIYAQIQSIVKKQQVSEINCTKRDTISRLPGDVQKIAVAYCNQAKKDIESYKLTITQFNQITATAQGNPNLEKRIQTELIRLNQR
;
A
#
# COMPACT_ATOMS: atom_id res chain seq x y z
N MET A 1 -11.05 12.28 7.47
CA MET A 1 -12.15 11.31 7.72
C MET A 1 -12.02 10.84 9.15
N SER A 2 -13.11 10.88 9.92
CA SER A 2 -13.19 10.18 11.21
C SER A 2 -13.47 8.67 10.96
N PRO A 3 -13.16 7.77 11.90
CA PRO A 3 -13.40 6.33 11.71
C PRO A 3 -14.87 5.99 11.38
N GLU A 4 -15.81 6.76 11.95
CA GLU A 4 -17.26 6.62 11.73
C GLU A 4 -17.70 7.05 10.33
N SER A 5 -16.88 7.83 9.62
CA SER A 5 -17.18 8.31 8.26
C SER A 5 -16.75 7.34 7.14
N ILE A 6 -16.08 6.23 7.47
CA ILE A 6 -15.62 5.23 6.50
C ILE A 6 -16.80 4.33 6.09
N LYS A 7 -17.25 4.50 4.85
CA LYS A 7 -18.39 3.78 4.27
C LYS A 7 -17.98 2.40 3.77
N THR A 8 -18.97 1.53 3.54
CA THR A 8 -18.74 0.21 2.96
C THR A 8 -18.05 0.29 1.59
N GLU A 9 -18.43 1.25 0.75
CA GLU A 9 -17.78 1.47 -0.55
C GLU A 9 -16.29 1.83 -0.40
N ASP A 10 -15.94 2.67 0.58
CA ASP A 10 -14.53 3.01 0.86
C ASP A 10 -13.73 1.76 1.23
N ILE A 11 -14.32 0.84 2.00
CA ILE A 11 -13.70 -0.42 2.41
C ILE A 11 -13.51 -1.35 1.22
N THR A 12 -14.53 -1.50 0.36
CA THR A 12 -14.42 -2.30 -0.87
C THR A 12 -13.32 -1.76 -1.77
N ASN A 13 -13.32 -0.45 -2.03
CA ASN A 13 -12.31 0.20 -2.84
C ASN A 13 -10.89 0.05 -2.24
N TYR A 14 -10.77 0.21 -0.92
CA TYR A 14 -9.51 0.03 -0.21
C TYR A 14 -9.01 -1.41 -0.29
N ALA A 15 -9.86 -2.40 -0.02
CA ALA A 15 -9.51 -3.80 -0.09
C ALA A 15 -9.10 -4.20 -1.52
N SER A 16 -9.82 -3.73 -2.55
CA SER A 16 -9.43 -3.93 -3.95
C SER A 16 -8.08 -3.32 -4.29
N ALA A 17 -7.79 -2.10 -3.82
CA ALA A 17 -6.48 -1.48 -4.00
C ALA A 17 -5.37 -2.29 -3.31
N VAL A 18 -5.59 -2.75 -2.07
CA VAL A 18 -4.64 -3.61 -1.34
C VAL A 18 -4.35 -4.90 -2.13
N MET A 19 -5.37 -5.57 -2.66
CA MET A 19 -5.15 -6.80 -3.45
C MET A 19 -4.34 -6.55 -4.73
N ALA A 20 -4.50 -5.40 -5.37
CA ALA A 20 -3.74 -5.05 -6.58
C ALA A 20 -2.27 -4.69 -6.27
N ILE A 21 -2.02 -4.06 -5.12
CA ILE A 21 -0.72 -3.51 -4.73
C ILE A 21 0.17 -4.57 -4.06
N GLU A 22 -0.39 -5.39 -3.17
CA GLU A 22 0.40 -6.27 -2.28
C GLU A 22 1.26 -7.30 -3.04
N PRO A 23 0.78 -8.00 -4.09
CA PRO A 23 1.62 -8.92 -4.86
C PRO A 23 2.85 -8.21 -5.47
N ARG A 24 2.63 -7.03 -6.06
CA ARG A 24 3.71 -6.22 -6.63
C ARG A 24 4.67 -5.73 -5.56
N ARG A 25 4.16 -5.35 -4.38
CA ARG A 25 5.02 -4.96 -3.24
C ARG A 25 5.98 -6.09 -2.87
N GLN A 26 5.50 -7.32 -2.83
CA GLN A 26 6.31 -8.50 -2.51
C GLN A 26 7.36 -8.77 -3.60
N GLU A 27 6.98 -8.70 -4.87
CA GLU A 27 7.89 -8.85 -6.01
C GLU A 27 9.01 -7.80 -5.99
N ILE A 28 8.65 -6.53 -5.79
CA ILE A 28 9.61 -5.42 -5.72
C ILE A 28 10.52 -5.57 -4.50
N TYR A 29 9.98 -5.97 -3.35
CA TYR A 29 10.79 -6.23 -2.16
C TYR A 29 11.83 -7.33 -2.41
N ALA A 30 11.44 -8.44 -3.04
CA ALA A 30 12.36 -9.51 -3.41
C ALA A 30 13.43 -9.06 -4.43
N GLN A 31 13.05 -8.22 -5.40
CA GLN A 31 13.98 -7.63 -6.35
C GLN A 31 15.01 -6.73 -5.65
N ILE A 32 14.55 -5.87 -4.73
CA ILE A 32 15.43 -4.98 -3.96
C ILE A 32 16.38 -5.79 -3.07
N GLN A 33 15.88 -6.82 -2.39
CA GLN A 33 16.72 -7.72 -1.58
C GLN A 33 17.83 -8.37 -2.39
N SER A 34 17.56 -8.71 -3.66
CA SER A 34 18.56 -9.28 -4.56
C SER A 34 19.66 -8.26 -4.90
N ILE A 35 19.29 -7.00 -5.14
CA ILE A 35 20.23 -5.91 -5.44
C ILE A 35 21.10 -5.58 -4.24
N VAL A 36 20.51 -5.47 -3.05
CA VAL A 36 21.27 -5.16 -1.81
C VAL A 36 21.96 -6.39 -1.21
N LYS A 37 22.00 -7.52 -1.94
CA LYS A 37 22.63 -8.78 -1.49
C LYS A 37 22.17 -9.22 -0.09
N LYS A 38 20.86 -9.14 0.16
CA LYS A 38 20.20 -9.48 1.43
C LYS A 38 20.63 -8.64 2.64
N GLN A 39 21.28 -7.49 2.42
CA GLN A 39 21.46 -6.50 3.47
C GLN A 39 20.11 -5.89 3.87
N GLN A 40 20.06 -5.25 5.03
CA GLN A 40 18.85 -4.57 5.50
C GLN A 40 18.44 -3.49 4.49
N VAL A 41 17.22 -3.62 3.96
CA VAL A 41 16.61 -2.60 3.11
C VAL A 41 16.14 -1.46 4.02
N SER A 42 16.61 -0.24 3.79
CA SER A 42 16.10 0.95 4.48
C SER A 42 14.59 1.12 4.22
N GLU A 43 13.89 1.81 5.12
CA GLU A 43 12.46 2.10 4.94
C GLU A 43 12.20 2.72 3.55
N ILE A 44 11.18 2.21 2.83
CA ILE A 44 10.69 2.79 1.58
C ILE A 44 9.28 3.31 1.84
N ASN A 45 9.14 4.63 1.88
CA ASN A 45 7.85 5.28 2.06
C ASN A 45 7.54 6.16 0.86
N CYS A 46 6.55 5.76 0.06
CA CYS A 46 6.16 6.44 -1.17
C CYS A 46 5.70 7.90 -0.99
N THR A 47 5.43 8.33 0.25
CA THR A 47 5.05 9.71 0.57
C THR A 47 6.20 10.53 1.17
N LYS A 48 7.34 9.90 1.51
CA LYS A 48 8.50 10.56 2.10
C LYS A 48 9.70 10.48 1.15
N ARG A 49 9.96 11.57 0.43
CA ARG A 49 11.03 11.63 -0.60
C ARG A 49 12.42 11.28 -0.04
N ASP A 50 12.69 11.64 1.21
CA ASP A 50 13.99 11.39 1.85
C ASP A 50 14.25 9.90 2.11
N THR A 51 13.21 9.08 2.26
CA THR A 51 13.36 7.61 2.36
C THR A 51 13.82 7.01 1.05
N ILE A 52 13.37 7.57 -0.08
CA ILE A 52 13.72 7.13 -1.43
C ILE A 52 15.12 7.63 -1.82
N SER A 53 15.46 8.88 -1.50
CA SER A 53 16.75 9.48 -1.90
C SER A 53 17.97 8.87 -1.22
N ARG A 54 17.79 8.14 -0.12
CA ARG A 54 18.87 7.43 0.60
C ARG A 54 19.14 6.03 0.04
N LEU A 55 18.31 5.55 -0.88
CA LEU A 55 18.47 4.23 -1.49
C LEU A 55 19.60 4.25 -2.53
N PRO A 56 20.27 3.11 -2.77
CA PRO A 56 21.17 2.96 -3.91
C PRO A 56 20.47 3.31 -5.24
N GLY A 57 21.20 3.85 -6.22
CA GLY A 57 20.59 4.40 -7.45
C GLY A 57 19.66 3.45 -8.20
N ASP A 58 20.00 2.16 -8.29
CA ASP A 58 19.14 1.17 -8.94
C ASP A 58 17.88 0.85 -8.12
N VAL A 59 18.02 0.78 -6.80
CA VAL A 59 16.90 0.60 -5.86
C VAL A 59 15.99 1.81 -5.88
N GLN A 60 16.54 3.02 -6.01
CA GLN A 60 15.78 4.26 -6.10
C GLN A 60 14.86 4.27 -7.33
N LYS A 61 15.36 3.88 -8.51
CA LYS A 61 14.57 3.82 -9.74
C LYS A 61 13.41 2.83 -9.60
N ILE A 62 13.67 1.66 -9.02
CA ILE A 62 12.67 0.63 -8.76
C ILE A 62 11.61 1.15 -7.77
N ALA A 63 12.03 1.77 -6.67
CA ALA A 63 11.13 2.35 -5.68
C ALA A 63 10.24 3.45 -6.28
N VAL A 64 10.79 4.36 -7.08
CA VAL A 64 10.01 5.42 -7.76
C VAL A 64 8.99 4.82 -8.71
N ALA A 65 9.38 3.84 -9.53
CA ALA A 65 8.47 3.16 -10.45
C ALA A 65 7.32 2.47 -9.69
N TYR A 66 7.64 1.73 -8.63
CA TYR A 66 6.66 1.09 -7.76
C TYR A 66 5.71 2.11 -7.13
N CYS A 67 6.22 3.18 -6.53
CA CYS A 67 5.38 4.20 -5.87
C CYS A 67 4.44 4.90 -6.85
N ASN A 68 4.90 5.17 -8.09
CA ASN A 68 4.06 5.73 -9.13
C ASN A 68 2.96 4.75 -9.58
N GLN A 69 3.27 3.46 -9.65
CA GLN A 69 2.28 2.44 -10.00
C GLN A 69 1.26 2.25 -8.89
N ALA A 70 1.70 2.12 -7.63
CA ALA A 70 0.81 2.00 -6.49
C ALA A 70 -0.15 3.20 -6.39
N LYS A 71 0.33 4.41 -6.66
CA LYS A 71 -0.53 5.60 -6.77
C LYS A 71 -1.63 5.42 -7.82
N LYS A 72 -1.29 4.98 -9.03
CA LYS A 72 -2.27 4.74 -10.11
C LYS A 72 -3.27 3.66 -9.75
N ASP A 73 -2.82 2.59 -9.12
CA ASP A 73 -3.67 1.48 -8.69
C ASP A 73 -4.69 1.98 -7.65
N ILE A 74 -4.25 2.75 -6.63
CA ILE A 74 -5.14 3.40 -5.65
C ILE A 74 -6.19 4.28 -6.35
N GLU A 75 -5.76 5.13 -7.27
CA GLU A 75 -6.63 6.06 -8.01
C GLU A 75 -7.64 5.31 -8.91
N SER A 76 -7.25 4.16 -9.47
CA SER A 76 -8.13 3.31 -10.28
C SER A 76 -9.32 2.72 -9.49
N TYR A 77 -9.16 2.57 -8.18
CA TYR A 77 -10.21 2.13 -7.26
C TYR A 77 -10.95 3.31 -6.60
N LYS A 78 -10.97 4.47 -7.25
CA LYS A 78 -11.72 5.66 -6.79
C LYS A 78 -11.29 6.20 -5.42
N LEU A 79 -10.05 5.94 -5.01
CA LEU A 79 -9.46 6.49 -3.80
C LEU A 79 -8.39 7.51 -4.16
N THR A 80 -8.30 8.58 -3.38
CA THR A 80 -7.08 9.39 -3.33
C THR A 80 -6.03 8.70 -2.44
N ILE A 81 -4.74 9.01 -2.64
CA ILE A 81 -3.66 8.54 -1.74
C ILE A 81 -3.98 8.93 -0.28
N THR A 82 -4.50 10.14 -0.06
CA THR A 82 -4.85 10.61 1.29
C THR A 82 -5.94 9.75 1.91
N GLN A 83 -6.98 9.37 1.17
CA GLN A 83 -8.03 8.48 1.68
C GLN A 83 -7.49 7.08 1.97
N PHE A 84 -6.69 6.51 1.05
CA PHE A 84 -6.07 5.21 1.25
C PHE A 84 -5.22 5.20 2.53
N ASN A 85 -4.30 6.15 2.67
CA ASN A 85 -3.44 6.27 3.84
C ASN A 85 -4.24 6.51 5.13
N GLN A 86 -5.31 7.30 5.07
CA GLN A 86 -6.17 7.53 6.23
C GLN A 86 -6.88 6.24 6.66
N ILE A 87 -7.39 5.43 5.73
CA ILE A 87 -8.01 4.14 6.05
C ILE A 87 -6.97 3.20 6.67
N THR A 88 -5.76 3.11 6.09
CA THR A 88 -4.65 2.33 6.65
C THR A 88 -4.31 2.75 8.09
N ALA A 89 -4.10 4.05 8.32
CA ALA A 89 -3.76 4.58 9.63
C ALA A 89 -4.90 4.40 10.65
N THR A 90 -6.15 4.54 10.21
CA THR A 90 -7.32 4.36 11.08
C THR A 90 -7.49 2.91 11.49
N ALA A 91 -7.24 1.96 10.57
CA ALA A 91 -7.38 0.53 10.85
C ALA A 91 -6.41 0.05 11.93
N GLN A 92 -5.20 0.60 12.01
CA GLN A 92 -4.19 0.25 13.02
C GLN A 92 -4.68 0.46 14.47
N GLY A 93 -5.60 1.41 14.70
CA GLY A 93 -6.16 1.71 16.02
C GLY A 93 -7.64 1.37 16.17
N ASN A 94 -8.27 0.75 15.16
CA ASN A 94 -9.70 0.47 15.15
C ASN A 94 -9.98 -0.99 14.75
N PRO A 95 -10.10 -1.90 15.73
CA PRO A 95 -10.33 -3.33 15.47
C PRO A 95 -11.61 -3.62 14.69
N ASN A 96 -12.66 -2.79 14.85
CA ASN A 96 -13.91 -2.96 14.11
C ASN A 96 -13.72 -2.66 12.62
N LEU A 97 -12.96 -1.62 12.29
CA LEU A 97 -12.61 -1.31 10.90
C LEU A 97 -11.68 -2.37 10.31
N GLU A 98 -10.66 -2.80 11.05
CA GLU A 98 -9.73 -3.85 10.64
C GLU A 98 -10.50 -5.14 10.28
N LYS A 99 -11.42 -5.58 11.14
CA LYS A 99 -12.27 -6.75 10.89
C LYS A 99 -13.11 -6.61 9.62
N ARG A 100 -13.67 -5.43 9.36
CA ARG A 100 -14.46 -5.16 8.13
C ARG A 100 -13.58 -5.24 6.88
N ILE A 101 -12.37 -4.68 6.92
CA ILE A 101 -11.39 -4.78 5.83
C ILE A 101 -11.00 -6.24 5.59
N GLN A 102 -10.68 -6.99 6.65
CA GLN A 102 -10.29 -8.40 6.54
C GLN A 102 -11.42 -9.25 5.93
N THR A 103 -12.66 -9.03 6.36
CA THR A 103 -13.84 -9.71 5.81
C THR A 103 -13.98 -9.43 4.32
N GLU A 104 -13.78 -8.18 3.91
CA GLU A 104 -13.86 -7.77 2.52
C GLU A 104 -12.74 -8.36 1.66
N LEU A 105 -11.51 -8.42 2.17
CA LEU A 105 -10.37 -9.07 1.51
C LEU A 105 -10.65 -10.56 1.25
N ILE A 106 -11.17 -11.29 2.24
CA ILE A 106 -11.56 -12.70 2.08
C ILE A 106 -12.63 -12.84 1.00
N ARG A 107 -13.66 -11.99 1.06
CA ARG A 107 -14.78 -12.00 0.11
C ARG A 107 -14.32 -11.74 -1.33
N LEU A 108 -13.34 -10.86 -1.52
CA LEU A 108 -12.77 -10.56 -2.85
C LEU A 108 -11.88 -11.69 -3.38
N ASN A 109 -11.17 -12.42 -2.51
CA ASN A 109 -10.30 -13.52 -2.89
C ASN A 109 -11.04 -14.83 -3.24
N GLN A 110 -12.32 -14.94 -2.90
CA GLN A 110 -13.17 -16.11 -3.18
C GLN A 110 -14.00 -15.98 -4.47
N ARG A 111 -13.80 -14.90 -5.24
CA ARG A 111 -14.52 -14.62 -6.48
C ARG A 111 -13.85 -15.21 -7.71
#